data_AF-A0A3M1LE93-F1
#
_entry.id   AF-A0A3M1LE93-F1
#
_cell.length_a   1.000
_cell.length_b   1.000
_cell.length_c   1.000
_cell.angle_alpha   90.00
_cell.angle_beta   90.00
_cell.angle_gamma   90.00
#
_symmetry.space_group_name_H-M   'P 1'
#
loop_
_entity.id
_entity.type
_entity.pdbx_description
1 polymer ?
#
loop_
_entity_poly.entity_id
_entity_poly.type
_entity_poly.pdbx_seq_one_letter_code
_entity_poly.pdbx_strand_id
1 'polypeptide(L)'
;MGQRWEITPEDINLEALAQEIREASRPLHLNVLAQTAVRSRLEAEARERVYAPGAQYASGEIIRFNGQLATVKAVTKGGNPKQGSFQILTLVLPDGTERHMAAEVSGAPAEDRRPVTEEQVRQ
;
A
#
# COMPACT_ATOMS: atom_id res chain seq x y z
N MET A 1 -9.55 13.03 -19.63
CA MET A 1 -9.21 14.04 -18.61
C MET A 1 -8.02 13.51 -17.83
N GLY A 2 -6.81 13.99 -18.14
CA GLY A 2 -5.60 13.56 -17.44
C GLY A 2 -5.49 14.31 -16.12
N GLN A 3 -5.50 13.60 -14.99
CA GLN A 3 -5.17 14.21 -13.71
C GLN A 3 -3.67 14.53 -13.73
N ARG A 4 -3.34 15.82 -13.61
CA ARG A 4 -1.99 16.30 -13.41
C ARG A 4 -1.67 16.09 -11.94
N TRP A 5 -0.93 15.04 -11.64
CA TRP A 5 -0.46 14.73 -10.29
C TRP A 5 0.59 15.78 -9.92
N GLU A 6 0.21 16.77 -9.11
CA GLU A 6 1.19 17.65 -8.48
C GLU A 6 1.94 16.82 -7.44
N ILE A 7 3.18 16.46 -7.77
CA ILE A 7 4.08 15.77 -6.84
C ILE A 7 4.47 16.80 -5.78
N THR A 8 3.95 16.66 -4.57
CA THR A 8 4.40 17.49 -3.45
C THR A 8 5.73 16.94 -2.91
N PRO A 9 6.63 17.80 -2.38
CA PRO A 9 7.91 17.35 -1.81
C PRO A 9 7.74 16.37 -0.65
N GLU A 10 6.57 16.36 -0.03
CA GLU A 10 6.16 15.51 1.10
C GLU A 10 5.97 14.04 0.70
N ASP A 11 5.63 13.79 -0.56
CA ASP A 11 5.42 12.44 -1.12
C ASP A 11 6.73 11.77 -1.58
N ILE A 12 7.85 12.51 -1.55
CA ILE A 12 9.14 12.06 -2.04
C ILE A 12 10.03 11.71 -0.86
N ASN A 13 10.63 10.52 -0.87
CA ASN A 13 11.67 10.16 0.09
C ASN A 13 12.97 10.94 -0.23
N LEU A 14 13.09 12.13 0.36
CA LEU A 14 14.25 13.02 0.19
C LEU A 14 15.55 12.38 0.68
N GLU A 15 15.50 11.44 1.63
CA GLU A 15 16.68 10.72 2.10
C GLU A 15 17.20 9.74 1.04
N ALA A 16 16.32 9.04 0.34
CA ALA A 16 16.69 8.16 -0.77
C ALA A 16 17.32 8.94 -1.93
N LEU A 17 16.78 10.13 -2.26
CA LEU A 17 17.38 11.02 -3.25
C LEU A 17 18.74 11.56 -2.81
N ALA A 18 18.86 11.97 -1.55
CA ALA A 18 20.12 12.47 -1.01
C ALA A 18 21.20 11.37 -0.98
N GLN A 19 20.81 10.12 -0.73
CA GLN A 19 21.70 8.96 -0.77
C GLN A 19 22.25 8.73 -2.18
N GLU A 20 21.39 8.71 -3.20
CA GLU A 20 21.79 8.56 -4.61
C GLU A 20 22.72 9.69 -5.08
N ILE A 21 22.44 10.95 -4.70
CA ILE A 21 23.32 12.08 -5.02
C ILE A 21 24.71 11.92 -4.39
N ARG A 22 24.77 11.43 -3.14
CA ARG A 22 26.04 11.19 -2.44
C ARG A 22 26.82 10.03 -3.05
N GLU A 23 26.15 8.94 -3.40
CA GLU A 23 26.77 7.74 -3.99
C GLU A 23 27.28 8.01 -5.41
N ALA A 24 26.57 8.81 -6.20
CA ALA A 24 26.99 9.16 -7.55
C ALA A 24 28.27 10.02 -7.60
N SER A 25 28.63 10.71 -6.50
CA SER A 25 29.80 11.61 -6.38
C SER A 25 29.90 12.68 -7.49
N ARG A 26 28.80 12.94 -8.21
CA ARG A 26 28.70 13.90 -9.32
C ARG A 26 27.27 14.42 -9.42
N PRO A 27 27.06 15.60 -10.04
CA PRO A 27 25.72 16.09 -10.32
C PRO A 27 24.91 15.08 -11.15
N LEU A 28 23.75 14.67 -10.62
CA LEU A 28 22.82 13.77 -11.32
C LEU A 28 21.88 14.58 -12.20
N HIS A 29 21.55 14.02 -13.37
CA HIS A 29 20.58 14.63 -14.29
C HIS A 29 19.17 14.60 -13.66
N LEU A 30 18.38 15.65 -13.86
CA LEU A 30 17.03 15.78 -13.29
C LEU A 30 16.13 14.57 -13.57
N ASN A 31 16.24 13.95 -14.75
CA ASN A 31 15.49 12.74 -15.09
C ASN A 31 15.82 11.54 -14.20
N VAL A 32 17.07 11.41 -13.75
CA VAL A 32 17.50 10.32 -12.84
C VAL A 32 16.89 10.54 -11.46
N LEU A 33 16.93 11.77 -10.97
CA LEU A 33 16.30 12.14 -9.70
C LEU A 33 14.78 11.95 -9.74
N ALA A 34 14.13 12.33 -10.84
CA ALA A 34 12.69 12.09 -11.03
C ALA A 34 12.36 10.59 -11.03
N GLN A 35 13.16 9.76 -11.71
CA GLN A 35 12.95 8.32 -11.74
C GLN A 35 13.16 7.66 -10.36
N THR A 36 14.17 8.10 -9.60
CA THR A 36 14.41 7.63 -8.23
C THR A 36 13.27 8.04 -7.29
N ALA A 37 12.75 9.28 -7.42
CA ALA A 37 11.61 9.74 -6.65
C ALA A 37 10.35 8.92 -6.94
N VAL A 38 10.04 8.69 -8.22
CA VAL A 38 8.90 7.87 -8.65
C VAL A 38 9.06 6.42 -8.17
N ARG A 39 10.27 5.85 -8.29
CA ARG A 39 10.55 4.49 -7.81
C ARG A 39 10.38 4.37 -6.30
N SER A 40 10.94 5.30 -5.54
CA SER A 40 10.84 5.27 -4.08
C SER A 40 9.39 5.42 -3.60
N ARG A 41 8.58 6.23 -4.29
CA ARG A 41 7.14 6.31 -4.07
C ARG A 41 6.44 5.01 -4.41
N LEU A 42 6.69 4.43 -5.58
CA LEU A 42 6.12 3.15 -5.98
C LEU A 42 6.53 2.01 -5.03
N GLU A 43 7.75 2.04 -4.50
CA GLU A 43 8.22 1.11 -3.47
C GLU A 43 7.53 1.35 -2.12
N ALA A 44 7.28 2.60 -1.75
CA ALA A 44 6.50 2.93 -0.55
C ALA A 44 5.04 2.47 -0.70
N GLU A 45 4.41 2.75 -1.84
CA GLU A 45 3.06 2.29 -2.18
C GLU A 45 2.98 0.75 -2.31
N ALA A 46 4.02 0.09 -2.82
CA ALA A 46 4.10 -1.36 -2.90
C ALA A 46 4.39 -2.02 -1.54
N ARG A 47 4.97 -1.29 -0.58
CA ARG A 47 5.10 -1.72 0.82
C ARG A 47 3.79 -1.54 1.60
N GLU A 48 2.85 -0.73 1.10
CA GLU A 48 1.53 -0.60 1.72
C GLU A 48 0.66 -1.80 1.38
N ARG A 49 0.45 -2.67 2.37
CA ARG A 49 -0.38 -3.85 2.22
C ARG A 49 -1.85 -3.44 1.99
N VAL A 50 -2.36 -3.69 0.79
CA VAL A 50 -3.77 -3.44 0.46
C VAL A 50 -4.65 -4.55 1.07
N TYR A 51 -5.84 -4.17 1.52
CA TYR A 51 -6.83 -5.13 2.00
C TYR A 51 -7.25 -6.12 0.89
N ALA A 52 -7.20 -7.41 1.19
CA ALA A 52 -7.60 -8.51 0.34
C ALA A 52 -8.34 -9.57 1.19
N PRO A 53 -9.55 -10.03 0.82
CA PRO A 53 -10.36 -10.89 1.69
C PRO A 53 -9.76 -12.28 1.97
N GLY A 54 -8.85 -12.77 1.12
CA GLY A 54 -8.14 -14.04 1.31
C GLY A 54 -6.84 -13.91 2.10
N ALA A 55 -6.42 -12.70 2.47
CA ALA A 55 -5.18 -12.46 3.18
C ALA A 55 -5.33 -12.65 4.70
N GLN A 56 -4.19 -12.88 5.36
CA GLN A 56 -4.06 -12.93 6.83
C GLN A 56 -3.57 -11.60 7.37
N TYR A 57 -4.07 -11.17 8.52
CA TYR A 57 -3.72 -9.90 9.14
C TYR A 57 -3.45 -10.06 10.64
N ALA A 58 -2.64 -9.15 11.18
CA ALA A 58 -2.39 -9.07 12.62
C ALA A 58 -3.01 -7.79 13.22
N SER A 59 -3.44 -7.86 14.49
CA SER A 59 -3.81 -6.66 15.24
C SER A 59 -2.62 -5.70 15.35
N GLY A 60 -2.85 -4.41 15.15
CA GLY A 60 -1.85 -3.34 15.09
C GLY A 60 -1.28 -3.10 13.68
N GLU A 61 -1.57 -3.97 12.71
CA GLU A 61 -1.14 -3.80 11.32
C GLU A 61 -1.85 -2.60 10.65
N ILE A 62 -1.11 -1.85 9.83
CA ILE A 62 -1.65 -0.75 9.01
C ILE A 62 -1.79 -1.27 7.58
N ILE A 63 -2.99 -1.14 7.03
CA ILE A 63 -3.33 -1.60 5.69
C ILE A 63 -4.04 -0.49 4.90
N ARG A 64 -4.01 -0.56 3.58
CA ARG A 64 -4.80 0.33 2.72
C ARG A 64 -6.16 -0.29 2.42
N PHE A 65 -7.24 0.35 2.88
CA PHE A 65 -8.62 -0.06 2.68
C PHE A 65 -9.41 1.04 1.94
N ASN A 66 -9.94 0.72 0.75
CA ASN A 66 -10.65 1.68 -0.11
C ASN A 66 -9.89 3.01 -0.34
N GLY A 67 -8.57 2.92 -0.53
CA GLY A 67 -7.70 4.09 -0.80
C GLY A 67 -7.31 4.90 0.44
N GLN A 68 -7.71 4.48 1.64
CA GLN A 68 -7.33 5.13 2.91
C GLN A 68 -6.52 4.18 3.78
N LEU A 69 -5.64 4.72 4.62
CA LEU A 69 -4.95 3.93 5.64
C LEU A 69 -5.94 3.55 6.75
N ALA A 70 -5.89 2.29 7.17
CA ALA A 70 -6.69 1.76 8.25
C ALA A 70 -5.83 0.89 9.16
N THR A 71 -6.08 0.96 10.46
CA THR A 71 -5.40 0.13 11.45
C THR A 71 -6.27 -1.07 11.80
N VAL A 72 -5.71 -2.28 11.76
CA VAL A 72 -6.36 -3.49 12.24
C VAL A 72 -6.39 -3.44 13.76
N LYS A 73 -7.52 -3.07 14.36
CA LYS A 73 -7.70 -3.00 15.81
C LYS A 73 -7.80 -4.39 16.44
N ALA A 74 -8.54 -5.29 15.80
CA ALA A 74 -8.78 -6.63 16.30
C ALA A 74 -9.00 -7.62 15.15
N VAL A 75 -8.69 -8.89 15.44
CA VAL A 75 -8.91 -10.01 14.54
C VAL A 75 -9.63 -11.10 15.34
N THR A 76 -10.82 -11.49 14.89
CA THR A 76 -11.66 -12.47 15.59
C THR A 76 -12.06 -13.61 14.66
N LYS A 77 -12.31 -14.80 15.21
CA LYS A 77 -12.79 -15.93 14.40
C LYS A 77 -14.26 -15.76 14.07
N GLY A 78 -14.61 -15.95 12.81
CA GLY A 78 -15.96 -15.96 12.28
C GLY A 78 -16.22 -17.20 11.40
N GLY A 79 -17.44 -17.30 10.90
CA GLY A 79 -17.80 -18.39 10.00
C GLY A 79 -19.27 -18.37 9.62
N ASN A 80 -19.60 -18.99 8.49
CA ASN A 80 -20.99 -19.28 8.13
C ASN A 80 -21.09 -20.60 7.32
N PRO A 81 -22.27 -21.22 7.20
CA PRO A 81 -22.41 -22.50 6.51
C PRO A 81 -22.05 -22.50 5.02
N LYS A 82 -22.07 -21.34 4.35
CA LYS A 82 -21.75 -21.22 2.92
C LYS A 82 -20.24 -21.11 2.67
N GLN A 83 -19.53 -20.36 3.52
CA GLN A 83 -18.12 -20.02 3.33
C GLN A 83 -17.17 -20.84 4.22
N GLY A 84 -17.69 -21.52 5.24
CA GLY A 84 -16.89 -22.17 6.27
C GLY A 84 -16.35 -21.15 7.27
N SER A 85 -15.21 -21.48 7.89
CA SER A 85 -14.51 -20.60 8.83
C SER A 85 -13.75 -19.49 8.10
N PHE A 86 -13.75 -18.29 8.67
CA PHE A 86 -12.97 -17.14 8.23
C PHE A 86 -12.63 -16.25 9.44
N GLN A 87 -11.92 -15.15 9.23
CA GLN A 87 -11.62 -14.18 10.28
C GLN A 87 -12.38 -12.87 10.02
N ILE A 88 -12.72 -12.15 11.09
CA ILE A 88 -13.34 -10.83 11.05
C ILE A 88 -12.34 -9.83 11.61
N LEU A 89 -11.91 -8.90 10.77
CA LEU A 89 -11.10 -7.76 11.13
C LEU A 89 -12.00 -6.64 11.63
N THR A 90 -11.59 -5.97 12.70
CA THR A 90 -12.08 -4.64 13.06
C THR A 90 -11.04 -3.63 12.60
N LEU A 91 -11.37 -2.85 11.58
CA LEU A 91 -10.53 -1.78 11.05
C LEU A 91 -10.94 -0.45 11.69
N VAL A 92 -9.96 0.35 12.09
CA VAL A 92 -10.15 1.74 12.51
C VAL A 92 -9.66 2.64 11.39
N LEU A 93 -10.55 3.46 10.85
CA LEU A 93 -10.23 4.45 9.83
C LEU A 93 -9.66 5.73 10.45
N PRO A 94 -9.08 6.65 9.65
CA PRO A 94 -8.49 7.88 10.17
C PRO A 94 -9.49 8.83 10.85
N ASP A 95 -10.78 8.71 10.50
CA ASP A 95 -11.88 9.46 11.11
C ASP A 95 -12.35 8.84 12.45
N GLY A 96 -11.73 7.73 12.88
CA GLY A 96 -12.09 6.99 14.09
C GLY A 96 -13.22 5.98 13.89
N THR A 97 -13.82 5.91 12.70
CA THR A 97 -14.90 4.96 12.41
C THR A 97 -14.37 3.53 12.38
N GLU A 98 -15.13 2.61 12.97
CA GLU A 98 -14.84 1.17 12.91
C GLU A 98 -15.58 0.50 11.74
N ARG A 99 -14.88 -0.38 11.03
CA ARG A 99 -15.46 -1.24 9.98
C ARG A 99 -15.10 -2.70 10.22
N HIS A 100 -16.06 -3.59 10.00
CA HIS A 100 -15.83 -5.02 10.08
C HIS A 100 -15.65 -5.63 8.68
N MET A 101 -14.53 -6.31 8.47
CA MET A 101 -14.17 -6.91 7.19
C MET A 101 -13.83 -8.38 7.35
N ALA A 102 -14.10 -9.19 6.32
CA ALA A 102 -13.73 -10.60 6.33
C ALA A 102 -12.26 -10.78 5.88
N ALA A 103 -11.56 -11.74 6.46
CA ALA A 103 -10.21 -12.13 6.14
C ALA A 103 -10.08 -13.65 6.12
N GLU A 104 -9.04 -14.18 5.48
CA GLU A 104 -8.84 -15.62 5.29
C GLU A 104 -10.06 -16.34 4.68
N VAL A 105 -10.80 -15.63 3.84
CA VAL A 105 -11.95 -16.21 3.13
C VAL A 105 -11.41 -17.24 2.12
N SER A 106 -11.75 -18.50 2.33
CA SER A 106 -11.34 -19.59 1.44
C SER A 106 -11.79 -19.32 0.00
N GLY A 107 -10.86 -19.37 -0.95
CA GLY A 107 -11.10 -19.09 -2.37
C GLY A 107 -11.08 -17.61 -2.77
N ALA A 108 -10.91 -16.68 -1.83
CA ALA A 108 -10.74 -15.26 -2.13
C ALA A 108 -9.28 -14.91 -2.46
N PRO A 109 -9.02 -13.81 -3.19
CA PRO A 109 -7.65 -13.34 -3.46
C PRO A 109 -6.92 -12.98 -2.16
N ALA A 110 -5.67 -13.43 -2.04
CA ALA A 110 -4.78 -13.12 -0.90
C ALA A 110 -3.95 -11.85 -1.10
N GLU A 111 -3.99 -11.27 -2.30
CA GLU A 111 -3.29 -10.04 -2.67
C GLU A 111 -4.19 -9.23 -3.60
N ASP A 112 -4.22 -7.91 -3.42
CA ASP A 112 -4.84 -7.01 -4.40
C ASP A 112 -3.86 -6.86 -5.57
N ARG A 113 -3.96 -7.76 -6.54
CA ARG A 113 -3.03 -7.75 -7.69
C ARG A 113 -3.33 -6.57 -8.59
N ARG A 114 -2.45 -5.57 -8.55
CA ARG A 114 -1.95 -4.92 -9.77
C ARG A 114 -0.42 -5.02 -9.79
N PRO A 115 0.17 -5.91 -10.60
CA PRO A 115 1.62 -5.91 -10.76
C PRO A 115 2.04 -4.55 -11.36
N VAL A 116 2.99 -3.88 -10.73
CA VAL A 116 3.65 -2.72 -11.32
C VAL A 116 4.53 -3.23 -12.45
N THR A 117 4.13 -3.00 -13.68
CA THR A 117 4.93 -3.36 -14.86
C THR A 117 5.92 -2.25 -15.19
N GLU A 118 7.12 -2.58 -15.67
CA GLU A 118 8.17 -1.60 -16.02
C GLU A 118 7.70 -0.50 -16.99
N GLU A 119 6.64 -0.75 -17.77
CA GLU A 119 5.97 0.25 -18.62
C GLU A 119 5.40 1.45 -17.85
N GLN A 120 5.00 1.28 -16.58
CA GLN A 120 4.43 2.36 -15.77
C GLN A 120 5.49 3.35 -15.26
N VAL A 121 6.78 2.97 -15.33
CA VAL A 121 7.91 3.79 -14.86
C VAL A 121 8.49 4.66 -16.00
N ARG A 122 8.07 4.45 -17.25
CA ARG A 122 8.64 5.11 -18.44
C ARG A 122 7.81 6.26 -19.03
N GLN A 123 6.72 6.69 -18.39
CA GLN A 123 5.88 7.80 -18.89
C GLN A 123 6.36 9.17 -18.43
#